data_AF-A0A8T4EME9-F1
#
_entry.id   AF-A0A8T4EME9-F1
#
_cell.length_a   1.000
_cell.length_b   1.000
_cell.length_c   1.000
_cell.angle_alpha   90.00
_cell.angle_beta   90.00
_cell.angle_gamma   90.00
#
_symmetry.space_group_name_H-M   'P 1'
#
loop_
_entity.id
_entity.type
_entity.pdbx_description
1 polymer ?
#
loop_
_entity_poly.entity_id
_entity_poly.type
_entity_poly.pdbx_seq_one_letter_code
_entity_poly.pdbx_strand_id
1 'polypeptide(L)'
;MALDELIDQATIGFVRAVSIREMEIILERVAKELPARITYCKNEYVNLMPEKKKLTDYGTASIKGTISRLDNAVVFDSFETQHCNSDTNLIKGMMFFIVPGWEAYDYRPEVRQLWNDTRSIVDDYFNCSHRNL
;
A
#
# COMPACT_ATOMS: atom_id res chain seq x y z
N MET A 1 -6.37 6.62 -22.30
CA MET A 1 -5.24 6.75 -21.34
C MET A 1 -4.45 5.46 -21.41
N ALA A 2 -3.12 5.49 -21.49
CA ALA A 2 -2.34 4.27 -21.67
C ALA A 2 -2.42 3.38 -20.41
N LEU A 3 -2.24 2.06 -20.55
CA LEU A 3 -2.23 1.11 -19.43
C LEU A 3 -1.21 1.51 -18.35
N ASP A 4 -0.04 2.00 -18.76
CA ASP A 4 1.01 2.43 -17.84
C ASP A 4 0.56 3.61 -16.96
N GLU A 5 -0.14 4.59 -17.54
CA GLU A 5 -0.69 5.73 -16.79
C GLU A 5 -1.76 5.29 -15.77
N LEU A 6 -2.51 4.21 -16.06
CA LEU A 6 -3.49 3.66 -15.13
C LEU A 6 -2.79 2.93 -13.97
N ILE A 7 -1.76 2.14 -14.28
CA ILE A 7 -0.93 1.46 -13.27
C ILE A 7 -0.29 2.50 -12.35
N ASP A 8 0.23 3.60 -12.90
CA ASP A 8 0.82 4.68 -12.12
C ASP A 8 -0.20 5.35 -11.19
N GLN A 9 -1.43 5.60 -11.67
CA GLN A 9 -2.51 6.16 -10.84
C GLN A 9 -2.95 5.20 -9.73
N ALA A 10 -3.04 3.90 -10.02
CA ALA A 10 -3.41 2.88 -9.06
C ALA A 10 -2.26 2.54 -8.08
N THR A 11 -1.02 2.93 -8.37
CA THR A 11 0.15 2.62 -7.55
C THR A 11 0.63 3.82 -6.73
N ILE A 12 0.68 3.66 -5.42
CA ILE A 12 1.27 4.59 -4.48
C ILE A 12 2.68 4.09 -4.12
N GLY A 13 3.69 4.68 -4.76
CA GLY A 13 5.10 4.44 -4.43
C GLY A 13 5.52 5.17 -3.17
N PHE A 14 6.31 4.55 -2.31
CA PHE A 14 6.79 5.17 -1.07
C PHE A 14 8.14 5.85 -1.26
N VAL A 15 8.36 6.95 -0.55
CA VAL A 15 9.62 7.71 -0.56
C VAL A 15 10.80 6.85 -0.11
N ARG A 16 10.56 5.92 0.82
CA ARG A 16 11.51 4.88 1.22
C ARG A 16 10.76 3.58 1.49
N ALA A 17 11.48 2.46 1.42
CA ALA A 17 10.91 1.19 1.82
C ALA A 17 10.64 1.17 3.33
N VAL A 18 9.55 0.51 3.72
CA VAL A 18 9.03 0.46 5.10
C VAL A 18 8.85 -0.99 5.55
N SER A 19 8.90 -1.22 6.86
CA SER A 19 8.56 -2.53 7.44
C SER A 19 7.05 -2.78 7.43
N ILE A 20 6.60 -4.03 7.63
CA ILE A 20 5.17 -4.33 7.84
C ILE A 20 4.57 -3.47 8.96
N ARG A 21 5.28 -3.34 10.08
CA ARG A 21 4.78 -2.57 11.23
C ARG A 21 4.58 -1.09 10.87
N GLU A 22 5.49 -0.52 10.11
CA GLU A 22 5.36 0.84 9.63
C GLU A 22 4.23 0.98 8.59
N MET A 23 4.04 -0.02 7.72
CA MET A 23 2.89 -0.07 6.83
C MET A 23 1.55 -0.15 7.57
N GLU A 24 1.46 -0.91 8.68
CA GLU A 24 0.27 -0.94 9.53
C GLU A 24 -0.05 0.46 10.09
N ILE A 25 0.97 1.23 10.53
CA ILE A 25 0.80 2.62 10.99
C ILE A 25 0.30 3.53 9.86
N ILE A 26 0.82 3.34 8.63
CA ILE A 26 0.35 4.09 7.46
C ILE A 26 -1.13 3.79 7.20
N LEU A 27 -1.54 2.52 7.21
CA LEU A 27 -2.94 2.12 7.01
C LEU A 27 -3.86 2.64 8.12
N GLU A 28 -3.43 2.59 9.38
CA GLU A 28 -4.19 3.18 10.50
C GLU A 28 -4.39 4.68 10.32
N ARG A 29 -3.35 5.39 9.84
CA ARG A 29 -3.44 6.82 9.54
C ARG A 29 -4.41 7.08 8.39
N VAL A 30 -4.36 6.29 7.31
CA VAL A 30 -5.32 6.37 6.21
C VAL A 30 -6.74 6.18 6.73
N ALA A 31 -7.02 5.15 7.52
CA ALA A 31 -8.36 4.89 8.08
C ALA A 31 -8.87 6.00 9.01
N LYS A 32 -7.97 6.77 9.63
CA LYS A 32 -8.31 7.87 10.52
C LYS A 32 -8.58 9.18 9.78
N GLU A 33 -7.76 9.50 8.77
CA GLU A 33 -7.81 10.78 8.05
C GLU A 33 -8.78 10.73 6.86
N LEU A 34 -8.84 9.59 6.19
CA LEU A 34 -9.94 9.25 5.30
C LEU A 34 -10.89 8.39 6.14
N PRO A 35 -12.13 8.83 6.44
CA PRO A 35 -13.10 8.05 7.22
C PRO A 35 -13.49 6.79 6.44
N ALA A 36 -12.63 5.80 6.49
CA ALA A 36 -12.64 4.59 5.69
C ALA A 36 -12.43 3.38 6.59
N ARG A 37 -13.07 2.29 6.22
CA ARG A 37 -12.82 0.97 6.79
C ARG A 37 -11.74 0.31 5.96
N ILE A 38 -10.66 -0.10 6.61
CA ILE A 38 -9.60 -0.90 6.00
C ILE A 38 -9.62 -2.28 6.65
N THR A 39 -9.70 -3.32 5.83
CA THR A 39 -9.55 -4.72 6.27
C THR A 39 -8.44 -5.37 5.48
N TYR A 40 -7.47 -5.99 6.16
CA TYR A 40 -6.30 -6.56 5.50
C TYR A 40 -5.81 -7.83 6.18
N CYS A 41 -5.07 -8.62 5.42
CA CYS A 41 -4.31 -9.77 5.90
C CYS A 41 -2.82 -9.50 5.68
N LYS A 42 -2.00 -9.82 6.68
CA LYS A 42 -0.55 -9.81 6.58
C LYS A 42 -0.01 -11.23 6.42
N ASN A 43 0.96 -11.39 5.53
CA ASN A 43 1.71 -12.62 5.36
C ASN A 43 3.18 -12.31 5.61
N GLU A 44 3.77 -13.04 6.56
CA GLU A 44 5.19 -13.00 6.86
C GLU A 44 5.76 -14.40 6.64
N TYR A 45 6.64 -14.54 5.67
CA TYR A 45 7.42 -15.75 5.47
C TYR A 45 8.81 -15.51 6.01
N VAL A 46 9.30 -16.35 6.93
CA VAL A 46 10.64 -16.23 7.51
C VAL A 46 11.45 -17.47 7.15
N ASN A 47 12.52 -17.31 6.40
CA ASN A 47 13.51 -18.37 6.17
C ASN A 47 14.51 -18.37 7.32
N LEU A 48 14.43 -19.38 8.18
CA LEU A 48 15.45 -19.64 9.18
C LEU A 48 16.60 -20.43 8.53
N MET A 49 17.59 -19.75 7.97
CA MET A 49 18.83 -20.41 7.54
C MET A 49 19.84 -20.45 8.68
N PRO A 50 20.31 -21.64 9.09
CA PRO A 50 21.40 -21.76 10.05
C PRO A 50 22.74 -21.52 9.34
N GLU A 51 23.07 -20.25 9.08
CA GLU A 51 24.46 -19.90 8.77
C GLU A 51 25.22 -19.51 10.03
N LYS A 52 26.48 -19.95 10.08
CA LYS A 52 27.41 -19.87 11.21
C LYS A 52 27.25 -18.57 12.03
N LYS A 53 26.58 -18.68 13.18
CA LYS A 53 26.52 -17.72 14.29
C LYS A 53 25.68 -16.43 14.10
N LYS A 54 24.90 -16.26 13.05
CA LYS A 54 23.87 -15.21 13.00
C LYS A 54 22.61 -15.73 12.30
N LEU A 55 21.46 -15.66 12.97
CA LEU A 55 20.18 -15.69 12.31
C LEU A 55 20.09 -14.43 11.45
N THR A 56 20.08 -14.58 10.13
CA THR A 56 19.66 -13.54 9.19
C THR A 56 18.24 -13.84 8.79
N ASP A 57 17.31 -12.98 9.21
CA ASP A 57 15.89 -13.07 8.89
C ASP A 57 15.66 -12.67 7.43
N TYR A 58 15.82 -13.61 6.49
CA TYR A 58 15.39 -13.41 5.11
C TYR A 58 13.93 -13.83 4.99
N GLY A 59 13.06 -12.90 4.59
CA GLY A 59 11.64 -13.17 4.53
C GLY A 59 10.90 -12.35 3.49
N THR A 60 9.64 -12.72 3.25
CA THR A 60 8.73 -11.94 2.40
C THR A 60 7.58 -11.45 3.25
N ALA A 61 7.37 -10.14 3.21
CA ALA A 61 6.45 -9.43 4.09
C ALA A 61 5.40 -8.72 3.23
N SER A 62 4.16 -9.26 3.16
CA SER A 62 3.08 -8.71 2.33
C SER A 62 1.81 -8.38 3.09
N ILE A 63 1.15 -7.31 2.66
CA ILE A 63 -0.19 -6.95 3.10
C ILE A 63 -1.08 -6.87 1.87
N LYS A 64 -2.26 -7.49 1.96
CA LYS A 64 -3.33 -7.35 0.98
C LYS A 64 -4.64 -7.07 1.71
N GLY A 65 -5.49 -6.26 1.13
CA GLY A 65 -6.71 -5.85 1.80
C GLY A 65 -7.68 -5.12 0.92
N THR A 66 -8.67 -4.53 1.57
CA THR A 66 -9.67 -3.66 0.97
C THR A 66 -9.79 -2.39 1.78
N ILE A 67 -10.07 -1.30 1.09
CA ILE A 67 -10.42 -0.02 1.66
C ILE A 67 -11.80 0.38 1.14
N SER A 68 -12.69 0.79 2.03
CA SER A 68 -14.02 1.30 1.67
C SER A 68 -14.34 2.55 2.47
N ARG A 69 -14.98 3.54 1.85
CA ARG A 69 -15.40 4.73 2.59
C ARG A 69 -16.54 4.41 3.55
N LEU A 70 -16.55 5.02 4.73
CA LEU A 70 -17.61 4.82 5.73
C LEU A 70 -18.91 5.55 5.36
N ASP A 71 -18.81 6.69 4.67
CA ASP A 71 -19.96 7.47 4.20
C ASP A 71 -20.62 6.87 2.95
N ASN A 72 -19.86 6.09 2.17
CA ASN A 72 -20.36 5.41 1.00
C ASN A 72 -19.68 4.05 0.78
N ALA A 73 -20.32 3.00 1.27
CA ALA A 73 -19.80 1.63 1.18
C ALA A 73 -19.67 1.08 -0.25
N VAL A 74 -20.30 1.69 -1.26
CA VAL A 74 -20.11 1.27 -2.66
C VAL A 74 -18.82 1.82 -3.28
N VAL A 75 -18.15 2.75 -2.61
CA VAL A 75 -16.82 3.27 -2.96
C VAL A 75 -15.79 2.49 -2.18
N PHE A 76 -15.26 1.46 -2.82
CA PHE A 76 -14.25 0.58 -2.27
C PHE A 76 -13.30 0.10 -3.35
N ASP A 77 -12.11 -0.32 -2.93
CA ASP A 77 -11.18 -1.05 -3.79
C ASP A 77 -10.31 -2.01 -2.97
N SER A 78 -9.74 -3.00 -3.66
CA SER A 78 -8.75 -3.93 -3.12
C SER A 78 -7.34 -3.39 -3.37
N PHE A 79 -6.40 -3.72 -2.49
CA PHE A 79 -5.01 -3.34 -2.63
C PHE A 79 -4.07 -4.48 -2.24
N GLU A 80 -2.84 -4.39 -2.74
CA GLU A 80 -1.71 -5.21 -2.29
C GLU A 80 -0.43 -4.37 -2.19
N THR A 81 0.47 -4.78 -1.29
CA THR A 81 1.78 -4.15 -1.14
C THR A 81 2.78 -4.66 -2.16
N GLN A 82 3.67 -3.79 -2.63
CA GLN A 82 4.80 -4.15 -3.48
C GLN A 82 6.09 -4.25 -2.66
N HIS A 83 6.87 -5.30 -2.87
CA HIS A 83 8.13 -5.53 -2.14
C HIS A 83 9.33 -4.83 -2.79
N CYS A 84 10.33 -4.53 -1.98
CA CYS A 84 11.64 -4.14 -2.49
C CYS A 84 12.36 -5.34 -3.11
N ASN A 85 12.98 -5.14 -4.28
CA ASN A 85 13.69 -6.23 -4.97
C ASN A 85 14.98 -6.62 -4.24
N SER A 86 15.58 -5.70 -3.49
CA SER A 86 16.81 -5.94 -2.72
C SER A 86 16.56 -6.53 -1.33
N ASP A 87 15.36 -6.35 -0.77
CA ASP A 87 14.94 -6.89 0.52
C ASP A 87 13.43 -7.10 0.53
N THR A 88 13.01 -8.36 0.41
CA THR A 88 11.60 -8.75 0.34
C THR A 88 10.85 -8.61 1.67
N ASN A 89 11.56 -8.32 2.77
CA ASN A 89 10.95 -7.96 4.05
C ASN A 89 10.44 -6.52 4.08
N LEU A 90 10.85 -5.69 3.11
CA LEU A 90 10.48 -4.29 3.04
C LEU A 90 9.46 -4.04 1.93
N ILE A 91 8.51 -3.16 2.23
CA ILE A 91 7.44 -2.72 1.35
C ILE A 91 7.84 -1.39 0.74
N LYS A 92 7.83 -1.29 -0.59
CA LYS A 92 8.18 -0.07 -1.35
C LYS A 92 6.98 0.71 -1.86
N GLY A 93 5.77 0.17 -1.71
CA GLY A 93 4.55 0.80 -2.20
C GLY A 93 3.32 -0.06 -2.00
N MET A 94 2.20 0.46 -2.47
CA MET A 94 0.88 -0.17 -2.46
C MET A 94 0.21 0.04 -3.81
N MET A 95 -0.46 -0.97 -4.33
CA MET A 95 -1.15 -0.92 -5.62
C MET A 95 -2.61 -1.33 -5.43
N PHE A 96 -3.51 -0.52 -5.96
CA PHE A 96 -4.94 -0.84 -6.08
C PHE A 96 -5.20 -1.80 -7.24
N PHE A 97 -6.23 -2.63 -7.10
CA PHE A 97 -6.56 -3.61 -8.13
C PHE A 97 -7.20 -2.92 -9.33
N ILE A 98 -6.60 -3.16 -10.50
CA ILE A 98 -7.13 -2.70 -11.78
C ILE A 98 -7.91 -3.84 -12.45
N VAL A 99 -9.02 -3.49 -13.10
CA VAL A 99 -9.77 -4.35 -14.01
C VAL A 99 -9.03 -4.39 -15.36
N PRO A 100 -8.59 -5.56 -15.83
CA PRO A 100 -7.92 -5.68 -17.13
C PRO A 100 -8.79 -5.18 -18.29
N GLY A 101 -8.20 -4.40 -19.20
CA GLY A 101 -8.87 -3.87 -20.38
C GLY A 101 -9.69 -2.59 -20.16
N TRP A 102 -9.78 -2.09 -18.92
CA TRP A 102 -10.41 -0.81 -18.62
C TRP A 102 -9.41 0.33 -18.73
N GLU A 103 -9.86 1.48 -19.24
CA GLU A 103 -9.13 2.74 -19.18
C GLU A 103 -9.57 3.56 -17.96
N ALA A 104 -8.81 4.58 -17.55
CA ALA A 104 -9.16 5.36 -16.34
C ALA A 104 -10.54 6.03 -16.36
N TYR A 105 -11.06 6.40 -17.54
CA TYR A 105 -12.40 6.98 -17.61
C TYR A 105 -13.51 5.93 -17.39
N ASP A 106 -13.21 4.63 -17.57
CA ASP A 106 -14.13 3.54 -17.28
C ASP A 106 -14.28 3.32 -15.76
N TYR A 107 -13.27 3.75 -14.98
CA TYR A 107 -13.36 3.74 -13.52
C TYR A 107 -14.24 4.88 -13.02
N ARG A 108 -15.14 4.50 -12.10
CA ARG A 108 -15.96 5.43 -11.33
C ARG A 108 -15.07 6.54 -10.73
N PRO A 109 -15.39 7.83 -10.96
CA PRO A 109 -14.58 8.95 -10.44
C PRO A 109 -14.32 8.86 -8.93
N GLU A 110 -15.27 8.32 -8.17
CA GLU A 110 -15.17 8.18 -6.72
C GLU A 110 -14.11 7.14 -6.30
N VAL A 111 -13.88 6.10 -7.10
CA VAL A 111 -12.81 5.12 -6.86
C VAL A 111 -11.45 5.73 -7.17
N ARG A 112 -11.34 6.49 -8.25
CA ARG A 112 -10.10 7.23 -8.55
C ARG A 112 -9.80 8.29 -7.48
N GLN A 113 -10.84 8.95 -6.95
CA GLN A 113 -10.69 9.87 -5.84
C GLN A 113 -10.22 9.14 -4.57
N LEU A 114 -10.74 7.95 -4.29
CA LEU A 114 -10.27 7.12 -3.18
C LEU A 114 -8.77 6.81 -3.28
N TRP A 115 -8.26 6.52 -4.49
CA TRP A 115 -6.82 6.32 -4.72
C TRP A 115 -6.01 7.59 -4.43
N ASN A 116 -6.48 8.74 -4.92
CA ASN A 116 -5.82 10.03 -4.74
C ASN A 116 -5.82 10.48 -3.27
N ASP A 117 -6.94 10.34 -2.57
CA ASP A 117 -7.06 10.67 -1.14
C ASP A 117 -6.10 9.81 -0.32
N THR A 118 -6.04 8.50 -0.61
CA THR A 118 -5.10 7.59 0.04
C THR A 118 -3.65 8.00 -0.24
N ARG A 119 -3.32 8.33 -1.49
CA ARG A 119 -1.98 8.81 -1.89
C ARG A 119 -1.58 10.05 -1.11
N SER A 120 -2.46 11.05 -1.03
CA SER A 120 -2.19 12.30 -0.31
C SER A 120 -1.84 12.04 1.16
N ILE A 121 -2.58 11.16 1.84
CA ILE A 121 -2.32 10.83 3.25
C ILE A 121 -0.98 10.08 3.43
N VAL A 122 -0.66 9.17 2.50
CA VAL A 122 0.61 8.45 2.51
C VAL A 122 1.78 9.41 2.27
N ASP A 123 1.66 10.32 1.30
CA ASP A 123 2.69 11.33 1.01
C ASP A 123 2.89 12.26 2.22
N ASP A 124 1.80 12.70 2.86
CA ASP A 124 1.84 13.49 4.09
C ASP A 124 2.47 12.75 5.27
N TYR A 125 2.35 11.42 5.32
CA TYR A 125 3.08 10.60 6.29
C TYR A 125 4.59 10.71 6.13
N PHE A 126 5.10 10.58 4.90
CA PHE A 126 6.53 10.68 4.66
C PHE A 126 7.04 12.12 4.82
N ASN A 127 6.27 13.12 4.39
CA ASN A 127 6.65 14.54 4.51
C ASN A 127 6.71 15.02 5.97
N CYS A 128 5.75 14.64 6.82
CA CYS A 128 5.77 15.00 8.24
C CYS A 128 6.88 14.28 9.02
N SER A 129 7.21 13.05 8.63
CA SER A 129 8.27 12.26 9.29
C SER A 129 9.67 12.84 9.07
N HIS A 130 9.89 13.62 7.99
CA HIS A 130 11.17 14.28 7.70
C HIS A 130 11.37 15.61 8.46
N ARG A 131 10.35 16.12 9.17
CA ARG A 131 10.45 17.37 9.95
C ARG A 131 10.88 17.14 11.41
N ASN A 132 11.00 15.88 11.84
CA ASN A 132 11.38 15.50 13.21
C ASN A 132 12.76 14.82 13.28
N LEU A 133 13.60 14.99 12.25
CA LEU A 133 15.00 14.55 12.21
C LEU A 133 15.93 15.76 12.11
#